data_AF-A0A8C9L916-F1
#
_entry.id   AF-A0A8C9L916-F1
#
_cell.length_a   1.000
_cell.length_b   1.000
_cell.length_c   1.000
_cell.angle_alpha   90.00
_cell.angle_beta   90.00
_cell.angle_gamma   90.00
#
_symmetry.space_group_name_H-M   'P 1'
#
loop_
_entity.id
_entity.type
_entity.pdbx_description
1 polymer ?
#
loop_
_entity_poly.entity_id
_entity_poly.type
_entity_poly.pdbx_seq_one_letter_code
_entity_poly.pdbx_strand_id
1 'polypeptide(L)'
;MRTQKCYAVKPNINEFLDIARRTYTEIVDDIAGMIAQLAEKYNLPLKTSFSSVRGFFIQMNADCSTLPNGQLPSEFTKYFFIHNLPTQNNPMNVLIL
;
A
#
# COMPACT_ATOMS: atom_id res chain seq x y z
N MET A 1 -9.18 5.51 -5.05
CA MET A 1 -10.20 4.66 -5.70
C MET A 1 -9.99 3.22 -5.25
N ARG A 2 -10.81 2.74 -4.33
CA ARG A 2 -10.81 1.35 -3.85
C ARG A 2 -11.67 0.57 -4.84
N THR A 3 -11.03 -0.17 -5.74
CA THR A 3 -11.62 -1.12 -6.70
C THR A 3 -12.76 -0.58 -7.60
N GLN A 4 -12.44 -0.20 -8.85
CA GLN A 4 -13.48 -0.03 -9.89
C GLN A 4 -14.14 -1.39 -10.15
N LYS A 5 -15.22 -1.67 -9.44
CA LYS A 5 -16.02 -2.89 -9.56
C LYS A 5 -17.02 -2.74 -10.71
N CYS A 6 -16.53 -2.73 -11.95
CA CYS A 6 -17.43 -2.81 -13.11
C CYS A 6 -17.79 -4.29 -13.34
N TYR A 7 -18.79 -4.78 -12.61
CA TYR A 7 -19.27 -6.14 -12.76
C TYR A 7 -20.34 -6.21 -13.87
N ALA A 8 -20.06 -6.96 -14.93
CA ALA A 8 -21.04 -7.23 -15.98
C ALA A 8 -22.16 -8.20 -15.52
N VAL A 9 -21.86 -9.05 -14.53
CA VAL A 9 -22.77 -10.09 -14.01
C VAL A 9 -23.27 -9.68 -12.62
N LYS A 10 -24.59 -9.70 -12.42
CA LYS A 10 -25.25 -9.41 -11.13
C LYS A 10 -24.81 -10.41 -10.04
N PRO A 11 -24.88 -10.03 -8.75
CA PRO A 11 -24.72 -10.99 -7.66
C PRO A 11 -25.81 -12.06 -7.68
N ASN A 12 -25.55 -13.21 -7.07
CA ASN A 12 -26.42 -14.39 -6.96
C ASN A 12 -26.76 -15.07 -8.30
N ILE A 13 -26.01 -14.78 -9.37
CA ILE A 13 -26.15 -15.48 -10.66
C ILE A 13 -25.21 -16.68 -10.75
N ASN A 14 -24.02 -16.57 -10.13
CA ASN A 14 -23.04 -17.64 -10.10
C ASN A 14 -22.32 -17.60 -8.74
N GLU A 15 -22.56 -18.62 -7.92
CA GLU A 15 -22.02 -18.68 -6.56
C GLU A 15 -20.48 -18.72 -6.56
N PHE A 16 -19.84 -19.43 -7.50
CA PHE A 16 -18.38 -19.44 -7.60
C PHE A 16 -17.81 -18.07 -7.92
N LEU A 17 -18.45 -17.30 -8.81
CA LEU A 17 -18.06 -15.93 -9.13
C LEU A 17 -18.20 -15.02 -7.91
N ASP A 18 -19.26 -15.20 -7.13
CA ASP A 18 -19.49 -14.39 -5.94
C ASP A 18 -18.51 -14.75 -4.81
N ILE A 19 -18.16 -16.03 -4.65
CA ILE A 19 -17.07 -16.46 -3.77
C ILE A 19 -15.76 -15.81 -4.21
N ALA A 20 -15.41 -15.87 -5.50
CA ALA A 20 -14.19 -15.27 -6.02
C ALA A 20 -14.13 -13.74 -5.78
N ARG A 21 -15.25 -13.02 -5.97
CA ARG A 21 -15.36 -11.58 -5.69
C ARG A 21 -15.18 -11.26 -4.21
N ARG A 22 -15.74 -12.10 -3.33
CA ARG A 22 -15.62 -11.98 -1.89
C ARG A 22 -14.16 -12.19 -1.46
N THR A 23 -13.55 -13.30 -1.87
CA THR A 23 -12.16 -13.62 -1.57
C THR A 23 -11.21 -12.51 -2.05
N TYR A 24 -11.43 -11.96 -3.25
CA TYR A 24 -10.63 -10.82 -3.72
C TYR A 24 -10.77 -9.59 -2.81
N THR A 25 -11.99 -9.27 -2.36
CA THR A 25 -12.20 -8.11 -1.47
C THR A 25 -11.55 -8.35 -0.11
N GLU A 26 -11.69 -9.55 0.45
CA GLU A 26 -11.06 -9.96 1.72
C GLU A 26 -9.53 -9.83 1.63
N ILE A 27 -8.89 -10.35 0.58
CA ILE A 27 -7.44 -10.22 0.38
C ILE A 27 -6.99 -8.75 0.32
N VAL A 28 -7.74 -7.90 -0.40
CA VAL A 28 -7.39 -6.47 -0.51
C VAL A 28 -7.50 -5.77 0.85
N ASP A 29 -8.51 -6.13 1.64
CA ASP A 29 -8.73 -5.58 2.97
C ASP A 29 -7.68 -6.09 3.97
N ASP A 30 -7.28 -7.37 3.88
CA ASP A 30 -6.20 -7.97 4.67
C ASP A 30 -4.87 -7.28 4.40
N ILE A 31 -4.53 -7.02 3.12
CA ILE A 31 -3.32 -6.28 2.73
C ILE A 31 -3.34 -4.87 3.35
N ALA A 32 -4.47 -4.16 3.26
CA ALA A 32 -4.60 -2.84 3.85
C ALA A 32 -4.47 -2.88 5.38
N GLY A 33 -5.04 -3.89 6.03
CA GLY A 33 -4.96 -4.11 7.47
C GLY A 33 -3.52 -4.38 7.94
N MET A 34 -2.78 -5.26 7.26
CA MET A 34 -1.38 -5.54 7.57
C MET A 34 -0.51 -4.27 7.47
N ILE A 35 -0.74 -3.44 6.44
CA ILE A 35 0.01 -2.20 6.26
C ILE A 35 -0.33 -1.18 7.36
N ALA A 36 -1.57 -1.12 7.82
CA ALA A 36 -1.98 -0.28 8.94
C ALA A 36 -1.30 -0.71 10.26
N GLN A 37 -1.20 -2.02 10.52
CA GLN A 37 -0.48 -2.53 11.69
C GLN A 37 1.02 -2.18 11.64
N LEU A 38 1.65 -2.26 10.45
CA LEU A 38 3.04 -1.83 10.27
C LEU A 38 3.20 -0.31 10.46
N ALA A 39 2.23 0.48 9.98
CA ALA A 39 2.23 1.93 10.14
C ALA A 39 2.21 2.32 11.62
N GLU A 40 1.37 1.65 12.42
CA GLU A 40 1.26 1.87 13.85
C GLU A 40 2.50 1.37 14.60
N LYS A 41 2.97 0.15 14.29
CA LYS A 41 4.16 -0.46 14.92
C LYS A 41 5.41 0.41 14.80
N TYR A 42 5.60 1.04 13.64
CA TYR A 42 6.77 1.88 13.36
C TYR A 42 6.50 3.37 13.45
N ASN A 43 5.26 3.78 13.75
CA ASN A 43 4.82 5.16 13.72
C ASN A 43 5.19 5.88 12.40
N LEU A 44 4.98 5.19 11.27
CA LEU A 44 5.30 5.67 9.93
C LEU A 44 4.01 5.91 9.12
N PRO A 45 3.96 6.96 8.28
CA PRO A 45 2.79 7.27 7.44
C PRO A 45 2.74 6.35 6.20
N LEU A 46 2.54 5.05 6.42
CA LEU A 46 2.47 4.04 5.36
C LEU A 46 1.07 4.01 4.72
N LYS A 47 1.04 3.86 3.40
CA LYS A 47 -0.19 3.78 2.61
C LYS A 47 -0.12 2.68 1.57
N THR A 48 -1.13 1.82 1.53
CA THR A 48 -1.30 0.83 0.48
C THR A 48 -1.59 1.50 -0.86
N SER A 49 -0.85 1.10 -1.90
CA SER A 49 -1.01 1.57 -3.27
C SER A 49 -0.93 0.41 -4.26
N PHE A 50 -1.47 0.59 -5.45
CA PHE A 50 -1.52 -0.46 -6.48
C PHE A 50 -1.21 0.14 -7.86
N SER A 51 -0.47 -0.61 -8.67
CA SER A 51 -0.24 -0.31 -10.09
C SER A 51 -0.24 -1.60 -10.89
N SER A 52 -0.82 -1.61 -12.09
CA SER A 52 -0.87 -2.80 -12.94
C SER A 52 0.53 -3.35 -13.31
N VAL A 53 1.58 -2.54 -13.24
CA VAL A 53 2.96 -2.96 -13.54
C VAL A 53 3.65 -3.58 -12.33
N ARG A 54 3.34 -3.11 -11.11
CA ARG A 54 4.05 -3.49 -9.87
C ARG A 54 3.23 -4.33 -8.89
N GLY A 55 1.93 -4.46 -9.12
CA GLY A 55 1.01 -5.03 -8.14
C GLY A 55 0.80 -4.08 -6.95
N PHE A 56 0.60 -4.67 -5.77
CA PHE A 56 0.50 -3.95 -4.50
C PHE A 56 1.88 -3.50 -4.02
N PHE A 57 1.94 -2.29 -3.52
CA PHE A 57 3.15 -1.72 -2.92
C PHE A 57 2.76 -0.77 -1.80
N ILE A 58 3.71 -0.49 -0.90
CA ILE A 58 3.53 0.48 0.17
C ILE A 58 4.16 1.79 -0.29
N GLN A 59 3.44 2.89 -0.15
CA GLN A 59 3.97 4.24 -0.34
C GLN A 59 4.00 4.93 1.02
N MET A 60 5.08 5.62 1.32
CA MET A 60 5.15 6.51 2.48
C MET A 60 5.57 7.90 2.05
N ASN A 61 5.03 8.90 2.73
CA ASN A 61 5.45 10.29 2.58
C ASN A 61 6.05 10.72 3.91
N ALA A 62 7.38 10.66 4.01
CA ALA A 62 8.09 10.85 5.26
C ALA A 62 9.01 12.06 5.16
N ASP A 63 9.00 12.91 6.19
CA ASP A 63 10.06 13.89 6.36
C ASP A 63 11.32 13.18 6.82
N CYS A 64 12.50 13.64 6.38
CA CYS A 64 13.79 12.99 6.69
C CYS A 64 14.02 12.79 8.21
N SER A 65 13.37 13.61 9.04
CA SER A 65 13.42 13.57 10.51
C SER A 65 12.58 12.46 11.16
N THR A 66 11.63 11.84 10.45
CA THR A 66 10.73 10.82 11.03
C THR A 66 11.36 9.42 11.07
N LEU A 67 12.52 9.23 10.45
CA LEU A 67 13.22 7.95 10.43
C LEU A 67 14.38 7.95 11.44
N PRO A 68 14.45 7.01 12.38
CA PRO A 68 15.61 6.84 13.22
C PRO A 68 16.82 6.52 12.33
N ASN A 69 17.82 7.40 12.35
CA ASN A 69 19.04 7.32 11.51
C ASN A 69 18.80 7.33 9.99
N GLY A 70 17.63 7.76 9.52
CA GLY A 70 17.31 7.73 8.08
C GLY A 70 17.15 6.32 7.50
N GLN A 71 17.04 5.30 8.34
CA GLN A 71 16.93 3.91 7.92
C GLN A 71 15.53 3.35 8.14
N LEU A 72 15.05 2.59 7.17
CA LEU A 72 13.80 1.86 7.24
C LEU A 72 14.00 0.54 8.01
N PRO A 73 13.01 0.04 8.77
CA PRO A 73 13.09 -1.26 9.44
C PRO A 73 13.49 -2.40 8.51
N SER A 74 14.22 -3.40 9.03
CA SER A 74 14.71 -4.54 8.26
C SER A 74 13.62 -5.49 7.76
N GLU A 75 12.39 -5.36 8.26
CA GLU A 75 11.21 -6.07 7.72
C GLU A 75 10.88 -5.64 6.29
N PHE A 76 11.36 -4.46 5.85
CA PHE A 76 11.18 -4.01 4.47
C PHE A 76 12.31 -4.51 3.57
N THR A 77 11.96 -5.37 2.61
CA THR A 77 12.96 -6.02 1.73
C THR A 77 13.58 -5.04 0.74
N LYS A 78 12.77 -4.17 0.11
CA LYS A 78 13.24 -3.26 -0.93
C LYS A 78 12.49 -1.93 -0.89
N TYR A 79 13.22 -0.82 -0.97
CA TYR A 79 12.63 0.51 -1.06
C TYR A 79 13.32 1.38 -2.11
N PHE A 80 12.57 2.30 -2.69
CA PHE A 80 13.01 3.29 -3.68
C PHE A 80 12.57 4.67 -3.24
N PHE A 81 13.50 5.63 -3.30
CA PHE A 81 13.16 7.04 -3.14
C PHE A 81 12.65 7.58 -4.47
N ILE A 82 11.43 8.08 -4.48
CA ILE A 82 10.88 8.80 -5.62
C ILE A 82 11.41 10.23 -5.49
N HIS A 83 12.40 10.55 -6.32
CA HIS A 83 13.12 11.81 -6.27
C HIS A 83 12.18 12.99 -6.52
N ASN A 84 11.75 13.67 -5.45
CA ASN A 84 11.53 15.10 -5.50
C ASN A 84 12.85 15.73 -5.02
N LEU A 85 13.37 16.73 -5.73
CA LEU A 85 14.62 17.40 -5.35
C LEU A 85 14.59 17.72 -3.84
N PRO A 86 15.64 17.37 -3.07
CA PRO A 86 15.72 17.68 -1.66
C PRO A 86 15.86 19.19 -1.51
N THR A 87 14.73 19.88 -1.47
CA THR A 87 14.61 21.18 -0.82
C THR A 87 14.18 20.88 0.60
N GLN A 88 14.78 21.58 1.57
CA GLN A 88 14.69 21.35 3.03
C GLN A 88 13.26 21.31 3.64
N ASN A 89 12.20 21.35 2.83
CA ASN A 89 10.80 21.40 3.23
C ASN A 89 9.88 20.48 2.40
N ASN A 90 10.41 19.50 1.64
CA ASN A 90 9.58 18.62 0.82
C ASN A 90 9.64 17.16 1.33
N PRO A 91 8.50 16.53 1.62
CA PRO A 91 8.50 15.18 2.17
C PRO A 91 8.98 14.16 1.12
N MET A 92 9.80 13.21 1.57
CA MET A 92 10.36 12.14 0.73
C MET A 92 9.27 11.11 0.48
N ASN A 93 8.91 10.93 -0.80
CA ASN A 93 8.06 9.83 -1.22
C ASN A 93 8.91 8.56 -1.36
N VAL A 94 8.64 7.57 -0.53
CA VAL A 94 9.32 6.27 -0.60
C VAL A 94 8.33 5.20 -1.03
N LEU A 95 8.78 4.39 -1.97
CA LEU A 95 8.09 3.23 -2.48
C LEU A 95 8.73 1.99 -1.88
N ILE A 96 7.96 1.18 -1.18
CA ILE A 96 8.37 -0.08 -0.58
C ILE A 96 7.68 -1.21 -1.34
N LEU A 97 8.47 -2.18 -1.81
CA LEU A 97 7.99 -3.38 -2.52
C LEU A 97 8.03 -4.60 -1.61
#